data_AF-G7DYC8-F1
#
_entry.id   AF-G7DYC8-F1
#
_cell.length_a   1.000
_cell.length_b   1.000
_cell.length_c   1.000
_cell.angle_alpha   90.00
_cell.angle_beta   90.00
_cell.angle_gamma   90.00
#
_symmetry.space_group_name_H-M   'P 1'
#
loop_
_entity.id
_entity.type
_entity.pdbx_description
1 polymer ?
#
loop_
_entity_poly.entity_id
_entity_poly.type
_entity_poly.pdbx_seq_one_letter_code
_entity_poly.pdbx_strand_id
1 'polypeptide(L)'
;MGLEDRLETALRSRHVRGNLRSIDGNMPAKHEVVDFSSNDYLSLGSSQRLQETLISSLRSASCYGPASSRLLDGNTSAHRQLEQRLCDTFNGKSALLFNSGYDANASLWSVLPCADDYVLYDEYVHASTHDGLRLSRCPKSQRQPFQHNSVLHLRQSLQSILATSDKVRTGQADVFVAVESLYSMDGDLAPLPDLLAAIEQELPLRNAHLMVDEAHTTGLYGPGGRGLVCHYGLAARVPLRLHTFGKSLASNGAVLLCSPTLRRYLVNYARPLIYSSTLSHFAIKAIDAALTEMLAASAARQHVLELSARARRQLTRLLEQPAHAERRLHLMPLCSADHLQCSPIIPILSSQPRMLAVFLQAKGLLLRPIAYPTVPIGTERVRLCIHARNTQAQVDLLLSALQEWLEMSPSSTPQLLSPQNSTMREAHL
;
A
#
# COMPACT_ATOMS: atom_id res chain seq x y z
N MET A 1 -19.37 28.90 20.77
CA MET A 1 -18.75 27.59 20.53
C MET A 1 -17.24 27.80 20.47
N GLY A 2 -16.51 27.32 21.48
CA GLY A 2 -15.05 27.41 21.56
C GLY A 2 -14.36 26.45 20.59
N LEU A 3 -13.02 26.51 20.53
CA LEU A 3 -12.22 25.58 19.71
C LEU A 3 -12.50 24.12 20.13
N GLU A 4 -12.45 23.83 21.43
CA GLU A 4 -12.67 22.49 21.97
C GLU A 4 -14.06 21.96 21.64
N ASP A 5 -15.14 22.73 21.85
CA ASP A 5 -16.51 22.31 21.50
C ASP A 5 -16.63 21.90 20.02
N ARG A 6 -15.97 22.65 19.12
CA ARG A 6 -15.98 22.36 17.69
C ARG A 6 -15.21 21.08 17.39
N LEU A 7 -14.07 20.86 18.04
CA LEU A 7 -13.27 19.64 17.91
C LEU A 7 -14.01 18.42 18.46
N GLU A 8 -14.61 18.53 19.64
CA GLU A 8 -15.46 17.50 20.23
C GLU A 8 -16.65 17.16 19.34
N THR A 9 -17.31 18.17 18.76
CA THR A 9 -18.40 17.94 17.80
C THR A 9 -17.93 17.13 16.60
N ALA A 10 -16.74 17.41 16.07
CA ALA A 10 -16.15 16.62 14.98
C ALA A 10 -15.77 15.20 15.41
N LEU A 11 -15.27 15.01 16.64
CA LEU A 11 -14.95 13.69 17.21
C LEU A 11 -16.20 12.87 17.48
N ARG A 12 -17.25 13.47 18.07
CA ARG A 12 -18.58 12.85 18.25
C ARG A 12 -19.17 12.43 16.90
N SER A 13 -19.07 13.28 15.87
CA SER A 13 -19.48 12.92 14.51
C SER A 13 -18.71 11.70 13.95
N ARG A 14 -17.42 11.57 14.24
CA ARG A 14 -16.65 10.36 13.88
C ARG A 14 -17.08 9.15 14.70
N HIS A 15 -17.34 9.32 16.00
CA HIS A 15 -17.82 8.26 16.89
C HIS A 15 -19.17 7.71 16.45
N VAL A 16 -20.14 8.57 16.13
CA VAL A 16 -21.47 8.18 15.62
C VAL A 16 -21.36 7.42 14.28
N ARG A 17 -20.45 7.82 13.40
CA ARG A 17 -20.11 7.07 12.17
C ARG A 17 -19.24 5.83 12.43
N GLY A 18 -18.83 5.62 13.69
CA GLY A 18 -17.89 4.61 14.17
C GLY A 18 -16.50 4.65 13.54
N ASN A 19 -16.10 5.78 12.97
CA ASN A 19 -14.81 6.03 12.37
C ASN A 19 -13.85 6.81 13.28
N LEU A 20 -14.18 6.86 14.58
CA LEU A 20 -13.25 7.33 15.59
C LEU A 20 -12.11 6.30 15.71
N ARG A 21 -10.87 6.79 15.70
CA ARG A 21 -9.66 5.97 15.79
C ARG A 21 -8.96 6.31 17.10
N SER A 22 -8.33 5.33 17.73
CA SER A 22 -7.48 5.50 18.91
C SER A 22 -6.12 4.89 18.66
N ILE A 23 -5.06 5.52 19.18
CA ILE A 23 -3.70 4.95 19.18
C ILE A 23 -3.62 3.88 20.27
N ASP A 24 -4.19 4.16 21.46
CA ASP A 24 -4.17 3.29 22.64
C ASP A 24 -5.31 2.25 22.64
N GLY A 25 -5.77 1.82 21.47
CA GLY A 25 -6.86 0.84 21.40
C GLY A 25 -6.48 -0.46 22.13
N ASN A 26 -7.45 -1.06 22.83
CA ASN A 26 -7.35 -2.39 23.45
C ASN A 26 -7.25 -3.49 22.39
N MET A 27 -6.14 -3.49 21.63
CA MET A 27 -5.80 -4.60 20.76
C MET A 27 -5.10 -5.66 21.60
N PRO A 28 -5.47 -6.95 21.50
CA PRO A 28 -4.71 -8.01 22.14
C PRO A 28 -3.25 -7.93 21.66
N ALA A 29 -2.31 -8.20 22.56
CA ALA A 29 -0.90 -8.14 22.24
C ALA A 29 -0.62 -9.10 21.07
N LYS A 30 0.13 -8.67 20.05
CA LYS A 30 0.37 -9.46 18.83
C LYS A 30 0.97 -10.85 19.10
N HIS A 31 1.60 -11.07 20.25
CA HIS A 31 2.18 -12.36 20.64
C HIS A 31 1.15 -13.37 21.16
N GLU A 32 -0.08 -12.93 21.43
CA GLU A 32 -1.17 -13.77 21.96
C GLU A 32 -2.17 -14.22 20.88
N VAL A 33 -2.03 -13.70 19.66
CA VAL A 33 -2.98 -13.91 18.56
C VAL A 33 -2.26 -14.19 17.24
N VAL A 34 -2.95 -14.87 16.33
CA VAL A 34 -2.47 -15.09 14.96
C VAL A 34 -2.60 -13.80 14.16
N ASP A 35 -1.48 -13.26 13.69
CA ASP A 35 -1.47 -12.04 12.85
C ASP A 35 -1.91 -12.35 11.42
N PHE A 36 -3.07 -11.80 11.05
CA PHE A 36 -3.61 -11.78 9.69
C PHE A 36 -3.87 -10.35 9.19
N SER A 37 -3.24 -9.34 9.81
CA SER A 37 -3.51 -7.91 9.53
C SER A 37 -2.28 -7.10 9.14
N SER A 38 -1.09 -7.50 9.55
CA SER A 38 0.14 -6.76 9.28
C SER A 38 0.43 -6.63 7.77
N ASN A 39 1.34 -5.71 7.43
CA ASN A 39 1.91 -5.62 6.07
C ASN A 39 3.34 -6.20 6.03
N ASP A 40 3.78 -6.88 7.08
CA ASP A 40 5.08 -7.57 7.14
C ASP A 40 4.99 -8.93 6.44
N TYR A 41 4.82 -8.92 5.13
CA TYR A 41 4.49 -10.12 4.34
C TYR A 41 5.55 -11.23 4.45
N LEU A 42 6.82 -10.85 4.51
CA LEU A 42 7.93 -11.79 4.71
C LEU A 42 8.19 -12.12 6.19
N SER A 43 7.43 -11.53 7.10
CA SER A 43 7.59 -11.67 8.55
C SER A 43 8.99 -11.32 9.05
N LEU A 44 9.70 -10.42 8.33
CA LEU A 44 11.07 -10.05 8.62
C LEU A 44 11.18 -9.30 9.96
N GLY A 45 10.14 -8.61 10.40
CA GLY A 45 10.13 -7.87 11.66
C GLY A 45 10.28 -8.77 12.89
N SER A 46 10.08 -10.07 12.71
CA SER A 46 10.27 -11.10 13.75
C SER A 46 11.40 -12.09 13.42
N SER A 47 12.22 -11.79 12.40
CA SER A 47 13.30 -12.65 11.93
C SER A 47 14.55 -12.47 12.80
N GLN A 48 14.96 -13.55 13.47
CA GLN A 48 16.22 -13.59 14.21
C GLN A 48 17.42 -13.34 13.31
N ARG A 49 17.40 -13.88 12.08
CA ARG A 49 18.48 -13.69 11.11
C ARG A 49 18.63 -12.23 10.70
N LEU A 50 17.52 -11.51 10.47
CA LEU A 50 17.57 -10.07 10.20
C LEU A 50 18.13 -9.30 11.40
N GLN A 51 17.70 -9.65 12.61
CA GLN A 51 18.19 -9.04 13.84
C GLN A 51 19.70 -9.21 13.99
N GLU A 52 20.23 -10.42 13.76
CA GLU A 52 21.67 -10.71 13.80
C GLU A 52 22.44 -9.92 12.74
N THR A 53 21.96 -9.90 11.49
CA THR A 53 22.56 -9.11 10.39
C THR A 53 22.59 -7.62 10.73
N LEU A 54 21.50 -7.07 11.27
CA LEU A 54 21.44 -5.67 11.69
C LEU A 54 22.40 -5.38 12.83
N ILE A 55 22.39 -6.17 13.91
CA ILE A 55 23.28 -5.98 15.08
C ILE A 55 24.74 -6.03 14.64
N SER A 56 25.11 -6.97 13.77
CA SER A 56 26.46 -7.05 13.20
C SER A 56 26.83 -5.76 12.47
N SER A 57 25.93 -5.23 11.63
CA SER A 57 26.17 -3.99 10.89
C SER A 57 26.30 -2.74 11.78
N LEU A 58 25.66 -2.73 12.96
CA LEU A 58 25.70 -1.60 13.90
C LEU A 58 27.02 -1.53 14.68
N ARG A 59 27.76 -2.64 14.77
CA ARG A 59 29.07 -2.66 15.46
C ARG A 59 30.19 -1.98 14.66
N SER A 60 30.01 -1.76 13.36
CA SER A 60 31.08 -1.27 12.48
C SER A 60 31.16 0.26 12.35
N ALA A 61 30.12 1.01 12.74
CA ALA A 61 30.06 2.47 12.63
C ALA A 61 28.96 3.06 13.53
N SER A 62 28.96 4.39 13.71
CA SER A 62 27.87 5.10 14.40
C SER A 62 26.50 4.71 13.84
N CYS A 63 25.54 4.45 14.73
CA CYS A 63 24.14 4.20 14.39
C CYS A 63 23.30 5.48 14.33
N TYR A 64 23.79 6.56 14.96
CA TYR A 64 23.15 7.87 14.92
C TYR A 64 23.56 8.55 13.60
N GLY A 65 22.56 8.81 12.75
CA GLY A 65 22.75 9.49 11.47
C GLY A 65 22.87 11.01 11.61
N PRO A 66 22.98 11.73 10.49
CA PRO A 66 23.08 13.19 10.52
C PRO A 66 21.79 13.83 11.01
N ALA A 67 21.90 14.83 11.90
CA ALA A 67 20.77 15.65 12.37
C ALA A 67 20.45 16.77 11.36
N SER A 68 20.25 16.41 10.09
CA SER A 68 20.13 17.37 8.99
C SER A 68 19.31 16.81 7.82
N SER A 69 18.81 17.69 6.95
CA SER A 69 18.18 17.29 5.70
C SER A 69 19.23 16.84 4.68
N ARG A 70 18.80 16.18 3.59
CA ARG A 70 19.73 15.66 2.58
C ARG A 70 20.62 16.75 1.96
N LEU A 71 20.09 17.96 1.79
CA LEU A 71 20.77 19.04 1.06
C LEU A 71 21.78 19.84 1.88
N LEU A 72 21.62 19.88 3.20
CA LEU A 72 22.55 20.58 4.07
C LEU A 72 23.74 19.66 4.37
N ASP A 73 23.65 18.83 5.41
CA ASP A 73 24.72 17.91 5.82
C ASP A 73 24.25 16.45 5.94
N GLY A 74 23.01 16.16 5.53
CA GLY A 74 22.39 14.84 5.70
C GLY A 74 22.80 13.79 4.68
N ASN A 75 23.33 14.17 3.51
CA ASN A 75 23.66 13.22 2.46
C ASN A 75 25.02 12.54 2.66
N THR A 76 25.06 11.52 3.52
CA THR A 76 26.30 10.76 3.80
C THR A 76 26.64 9.72 2.73
N SER A 77 27.85 9.15 2.79
CA SER A 77 28.26 8.02 1.92
C SER A 77 27.33 6.81 2.06
N ALA A 78 26.87 6.51 3.28
CA ALA A 78 25.93 5.41 3.54
C ALA A 78 24.60 5.57 2.78
N HIS A 79 24.06 6.80 2.69
CA HIS A 79 22.86 7.08 1.91
C HIS A 79 23.09 6.81 0.42
N ARG A 80 24.21 7.29 -0.13
CA ARG A 80 24.56 7.09 -1.54
C ARG A 80 24.80 5.63 -1.88
N GLN A 81 25.48 4.89 -1.01
CA GLN A 81 25.74 3.46 -1.19
C GLN A 81 24.43 2.66 -1.17
N LEU A 82 23.53 2.96 -0.24
CA LEU A 82 22.21 2.32 -0.20
C LEU A 82 21.39 2.68 -1.44
N GLU A 83 21.36 3.95 -1.87
CA GLU A 83 20.70 4.36 -3.11
C GLU A 83 21.25 3.59 -4.33
N GLN A 84 22.56 3.45 -4.45
CA GLN A 84 23.17 2.67 -5.52
C GLN A 84 22.73 1.21 -5.47
N ARG A 85 22.82 0.57 -4.29
CA ARG A 85 22.40 -0.83 -4.10
C ARG A 85 20.91 -1.03 -4.44
N LEU A 86 20.05 -0.10 -4.05
CA LEU A 86 18.62 -0.14 -4.36
C LEU A 86 18.37 0.05 -5.87
N CYS A 87 19.12 0.95 -6.51
CA CYS A 87 19.09 1.14 -7.96
C CYS A 87 19.42 -0.16 -8.69
N ASP A 88 20.51 -0.82 -8.30
CA ASP A 88 20.95 -2.09 -8.90
C ASP A 88 19.96 -3.23 -8.60
N THR A 89 19.46 -3.29 -7.37
CA THR A 89 18.54 -4.34 -6.94
C THR A 89 17.23 -4.28 -7.73
N PHE A 90 16.65 -3.09 -7.88
CA PHE A 90 15.36 -2.93 -8.54
C PHE A 90 15.50 -2.60 -10.03
N ASN A 91 16.69 -2.76 -10.64
CA ASN A 91 16.94 -2.45 -12.05
C ASN A 91 16.48 -1.02 -12.43
N GLY A 92 16.79 -0.04 -11.58
CA GLY A 92 16.52 1.38 -11.80
C GLY A 92 17.63 2.07 -12.61
N LYS A 93 17.36 3.30 -13.06
CA LYS A 93 18.39 4.19 -13.67
C LYS A 93 19.05 5.10 -12.63
N SER A 94 18.30 5.44 -11.59
CA SER A 94 18.76 6.10 -10.38
C SER A 94 17.74 5.83 -9.27
N ALA A 95 18.15 6.02 -8.03
CA ALA A 95 17.33 5.80 -6.84
C ALA A 95 17.43 7.01 -5.93
N LEU A 96 16.32 7.44 -5.31
CA LEU A 96 16.27 8.54 -4.35
C LEU A 96 15.49 8.12 -3.10
N LEU A 97 16.17 8.18 -1.94
CA LEU A 97 15.58 7.84 -0.64
C LEU A 97 14.65 8.94 -0.11
N PHE A 98 13.54 8.51 0.48
CA PHE A 98 12.58 9.33 1.22
C PHE A 98 12.27 8.71 2.59
N ASN A 99 11.79 9.52 3.54
CA ASN A 99 11.47 9.08 4.91
C ASN A 99 10.25 8.15 4.99
N SER A 100 9.37 8.18 3.99
CA SER A 100 8.25 7.25 3.85
C SER A 100 7.80 7.14 2.39
N GLY A 101 7.02 6.11 2.07
CA GLY A 101 6.37 6.00 0.75
C GLY A 101 5.35 7.12 0.51
N TYR A 102 4.69 7.59 1.58
CA TYR A 102 3.79 8.73 1.51
C TYR A 102 4.54 9.99 1.06
N ASP A 103 5.68 10.30 1.70
CA ASP A 103 6.48 11.49 1.37
C ASP A 103 7.00 11.43 -0.06
N ALA A 104 7.40 10.24 -0.54
CA ALA A 104 7.88 10.05 -1.89
C ALA A 104 6.78 10.34 -2.93
N ASN A 105 5.60 9.74 -2.78
CA ASN A 105 4.45 9.98 -3.65
C ASN A 105 4.00 11.45 -3.60
N ALA A 106 3.81 12.00 -2.40
CA ALA A 106 3.37 13.38 -2.23
C ALA A 106 4.37 14.37 -2.85
N SER A 107 5.69 14.11 -2.67
CA SER A 107 6.74 14.89 -3.30
C SER A 107 6.69 14.80 -4.82
N LEU A 108 6.68 13.59 -5.38
CA LEU A 108 6.70 13.37 -6.83
C LEU A 108 5.54 14.11 -7.50
N TRP A 109 4.32 13.83 -7.05
CA TRP A 109 3.11 14.36 -7.68
C TRP A 109 2.92 15.86 -7.46
N SER A 110 3.50 16.45 -6.42
CA SER A 110 3.41 17.90 -6.19
C SER A 110 4.30 18.74 -7.11
N VAL A 111 5.35 18.17 -7.71
CA VAL A 111 6.32 18.95 -8.51
C VAL A 111 6.55 18.46 -9.92
N LEU A 112 6.23 17.19 -10.23
CA LEU A 112 6.47 16.61 -11.54
C LEU A 112 5.47 17.16 -12.59
N PRO A 113 4.15 17.03 -12.42
CA PRO A 113 3.19 17.58 -13.39
C PRO A 113 3.18 19.12 -13.40
N CYS A 114 3.26 19.71 -14.58
CA CYS A 114 3.19 21.15 -14.83
C CYS A 114 1.82 21.57 -15.38
N ALA A 115 1.67 22.86 -15.70
CA ALA A 115 0.36 23.47 -15.97
C ALA A 115 -0.31 23.01 -17.29
N ASP A 116 0.50 22.53 -18.24
CA ASP A 116 0.04 22.04 -19.54
C ASP A 116 -0.08 20.50 -19.60
N ASP A 117 0.39 19.81 -18.55
CA ASP A 117 0.45 18.35 -18.49
C ASP A 117 -0.86 17.75 -17.97
N TYR A 118 -1.12 16.52 -18.36
CA TYR A 118 -2.26 15.76 -17.87
C TYR A 118 -1.82 14.69 -16.88
N VAL A 119 -2.68 14.39 -15.91
CA VAL A 119 -2.50 13.25 -15.02
C VAL A 119 -3.73 12.36 -15.06
N LEU A 120 -3.54 11.14 -15.55
CA LEU A 120 -4.47 10.05 -15.40
C LEU A 120 -4.05 9.21 -14.19
N TYR A 121 -4.97 8.86 -13.32
CA TYR A 121 -4.68 8.00 -12.17
C TYR A 121 -5.77 6.95 -12.03
N ASP A 122 -5.38 5.74 -11.64
CA ASP A 122 -6.36 4.72 -11.28
C ASP A 122 -7.22 5.24 -10.12
N GLU A 123 -8.54 5.05 -10.17
CA GLU A 123 -9.43 5.60 -9.14
C GLU A 123 -9.14 5.10 -7.72
N TYR A 124 -8.41 3.99 -7.56
CA TYR A 124 -8.01 3.41 -6.27
C TYR A 124 -6.55 3.69 -5.87
N VAL A 125 -5.85 4.61 -6.55
CA VAL A 125 -4.51 5.02 -6.09
C VAL A 125 -4.51 5.55 -4.66
N HIS A 126 -3.40 5.29 -3.96
CA HIS A 126 -3.22 5.64 -2.57
C HIS A 126 -3.43 7.14 -2.30
N ALA A 127 -3.92 7.47 -1.10
CA ALA A 127 -4.16 8.84 -0.63
C ALA A 127 -2.95 9.78 -0.84
N SER A 128 -1.72 9.27 -0.72
CA SER A 128 -0.50 10.05 -0.97
C SER A 128 -0.41 10.62 -2.38
N THR A 129 -0.93 9.90 -3.38
CA THR A 129 -0.99 10.37 -4.77
C THR A 129 -1.95 11.53 -4.88
N HIS A 130 -3.16 11.41 -4.31
CA HIS A 130 -4.13 12.51 -4.27
C HIS A 130 -3.60 13.74 -3.54
N ASP A 131 -2.93 13.55 -2.40
CA ASP A 131 -2.38 14.66 -1.60
C ASP A 131 -1.24 15.37 -2.33
N GLY A 132 -0.35 14.64 -3.00
CA GLY A 132 0.66 15.23 -3.86
C GLY A 132 0.06 15.99 -5.04
N LEU A 133 -0.91 15.38 -5.73
CA LEU A 133 -1.61 16.01 -6.84
C LEU A 133 -2.31 17.30 -6.40
N ARG A 134 -2.96 17.35 -5.23
CA ARG A 134 -3.57 18.57 -4.69
C ARG A 134 -2.60 19.75 -4.62
N LEU A 135 -1.33 19.49 -4.33
CA LEU A 135 -0.26 20.50 -4.26
C LEU A 135 0.41 20.80 -5.61
N SER A 136 0.08 20.05 -6.67
CA SER A 136 0.71 20.17 -7.99
C SER A 136 0.31 21.44 -8.76
N ARG A 137 1.14 21.81 -9.75
CA ARG A 137 0.85 22.92 -10.68
C ARG A 137 -0.11 22.54 -11.81
N CYS A 138 -0.30 21.24 -12.07
CA CYS A 138 -1.28 20.75 -13.05
C CYS A 138 -2.69 21.18 -12.61
N PRO A 139 -3.56 21.77 -13.44
CA PRO A 139 -4.92 22.17 -13.06
C PRO A 139 -5.80 20.98 -12.66
N LYS A 140 -6.76 21.19 -11.75
CA LYS A 140 -7.72 20.14 -11.33
C LYS A 140 -8.46 19.50 -12.51
N SER A 141 -8.77 20.27 -13.55
CA SER A 141 -9.47 19.80 -14.76
C SER A 141 -8.65 18.81 -15.61
N GLN A 142 -7.32 18.82 -15.46
CA GLN A 142 -6.39 17.95 -16.18
C GLN A 142 -5.93 16.74 -15.34
N ARG A 143 -6.47 16.59 -14.12
CA ARG A 143 -6.23 15.45 -13.22
C ARG A 143 -7.48 14.57 -13.21
N GLN A 144 -7.47 13.46 -13.94
CA GLN A 144 -8.67 12.66 -14.18
C GLN A 144 -8.47 11.23 -13.70
N PRO A 145 -9.43 10.65 -12.94
CA PRO A 145 -9.39 9.23 -12.66
C PRO A 145 -9.70 8.43 -13.93
N PHE A 146 -9.14 7.24 -14.05
CA PHE A 146 -9.67 6.21 -14.92
C PHE A 146 -10.18 5.03 -14.09
N GLN A 147 -11.18 4.31 -14.61
CA GLN A 147 -11.80 3.18 -13.93
C GLN A 147 -10.73 2.15 -13.52
N HIS A 148 -10.87 1.63 -12.30
CA HIS A 148 -9.91 0.75 -11.66
C HIS A 148 -9.50 -0.41 -12.56
N ASN A 149 -8.18 -0.56 -12.79
CA ASN A 149 -7.55 -1.58 -13.63
C ASN A 149 -8.11 -1.69 -15.07
N SER A 150 -8.83 -0.68 -15.56
CA SER A 150 -9.48 -0.69 -16.87
C SER A 150 -8.56 -0.12 -17.95
N VAL A 151 -7.90 -1.02 -18.68
CA VAL A 151 -7.09 -0.68 -19.87
C VAL A 151 -7.94 0.02 -20.94
N LEU A 152 -9.20 -0.39 -21.09
CA LEU A 152 -10.14 0.21 -22.04
C LEU A 152 -10.44 1.67 -21.68
N HIS A 153 -10.78 1.94 -20.41
CA HIS A 153 -11.09 3.30 -19.99
C HIS A 153 -9.85 4.20 -20.03
N LEU A 154 -8.67 3.68 -19.64
CA LEU A 154 -7.39 4.39 -19.82
C LEU A 154 -7.20 4.81 -21.27
N ARG A 155 -7.39 3.90 -22.23
CA ARG A 155 -7.29 4.19 -23.67
C ARG A 155 -8.25 5.30 -24.09
N GLN A 156 -9.52 5.22 -23.67
CA GLN A 156 -10.52 6.24 -23.98
C GLN A 156 -10.15 7.61 -23.39
N SER A 157 -9.62 7.65 -22.17
CA SER A 157 -9.14 8.88 -21.54
C SER A 157 -7.96 9.49 -22.30
N LEU A 158 -6.98 8.68 -22.73
CA LEU A 158 -5.86 9.13 -23.55
C LEU A 158 -6.32 9.72 -24.89
N GLN A 159 -7.26 9.06 -25.57
CA GLN A 159 -7.85 9.54 -26.83
C GLN A 159 -8.60 10.86 -26.63
N SER A 160 -9.33 11.02 -25.52
CA SER A 160 -10.00 12.27 -25.18
C SER A 160 -9.02 13.42 -24.96
N ILE A 161 -7.89 13.17 -24.29
CA ILE A 161 -6.82 14.16 -24.13
C ILE A 161 -6.22 14.54 -25.49
N LEU A 162 -5.91 13.56 -26.34
CA LEU A 162 -5.35 13.81 -27.69
C LEU A 162 -6.28 14.61 -28.60
N ALA A 163 -7.60 14.41 -28.46
CA ALA A 163 -8.61 15.15 -29.20
C ALA A 163 -8.74 16.62 -28.75
N THR A 164 -8.33 16.93 -27.51
CA THR A 164 -8.56 18.26 -26.90
C THR A 164 -7.28 19.05 -26.61
N SER A 165 -6.11 18.40 -26.62
CA SER A 165 -4.82 19.04 -26.32
C SER A 165 -3.83 18.90 -27.49
N ASP A 166 -3.70 19.99 -28.24
CA ASP A 166 -2.69 20.10 -29.31
C ASP A 166 -1.26 19.96 -28.76
N LYS A 167 -1.00 20.43 -27.53
CA LYS A 167 0.31 20.32 -26.88
C LYS A 167 0.68 18.86 -26.62
N VAL A 168 -0.26 18.04 -26.15
CA VAL A 168 -0.01 16.60 -25.97
C VAL A 168 0.18 15.92 -27.32
N ARG A 169 -0.66 16.24 -28.31
CA ARG A 169 -0.55 15.65 -29.66
C ARG A 169 0.78 15.97 -30.36
N THR A 170 1.35 17.14 -30.09
CA THR A 170 2.63 17.59 -30.66
C THR A 170 3.85 17.28 -29.78
N GLY A 171 3.66 16.62 -28.64
CA GLY A 171 4.75 16.27 -27.71
C GLY A 171 5.31 17.45 -26.90
N GLN A 172 4.59 18.58 -26.85
CA GLN A 172 4.98 19.76 -26.05
C GLN A 172 4.49 19.69 -24.59
N ALA A 173 3.57 18.77 -24.29
CA ALA A 173 3.11 18.47 -22.94
C ALA A 173 3.09 16.96 -22.70
N ASP A 174 3.24 16.56 -21.44
CA ASP A 174 3.31 15.17 -21.02
C ASP A 174 1.97 14.68 -20.45
N VAL A 175 1.75 13.35 -20.52
CA VAL A 175 0.67 12.66 -19.80
C VAL A 175 1.28 11.70 -18.78
N PHE A 176 1.02 11.93 -17.51
CA PHE A 176 1.45 11.03 -16.44
C PHE A 176 0.32 10.05 -16.11
N VAL A 177 0.65 8.77 -15.98
CA VAL A 177 -0.30 7.72 -15.58
C VAL A 177 0.14 7.13 -14.24
N ALA A 178 -0.71 7.19 -13.22
CA ALA A 178 -0.43 6.69 -11.87
C ALA A 178 -1.22 5.42 -11.57
N VAL A 179 -0.53 4.35 -11.16
CA VAL A 179 -1.15 3.07 -10.77
C VAL A 179 -0.44 2.46 -9.56
N GLU A 180 -1.14 1.61 -8.81
CA GLU A 180 -0.49 0.67 -7.89
C GLU A 180 -0.31 -0.68 -8.59
N SER A 181 0.80 -1.35 -8.32
CA SER A 181 1.03 -2.71 -8.85
C SER A 181 0.21 -3.78 -8.13
N LEU A 182 -0.01 -3.61 -6.82
CA LEU A 182 -0.91 -4.40 -5.97
C LEU A 182 -1.68 -3.43 -5.08
N TYR A 183 -3.00 -3.36 -5.25
CA TYR A 183 -3.82 -2.40 -4.53
C TYR A 183 -4.07 -2.82 -3.09
N SER A 184 -3.83 -1.90 -2.17
CA SER A 184 -3.74 -2.18 -0.74
C SER A 184 -4.99 -2.78 -0.10
N MET A 185 -6.19 -2.44 -0.60
CA MET A 185 -7.47 -2.83 0.01
C MET A 185 -8.17 -3.98 -0.72
N ASP A 186 -8.02 -4.05 -2.04
CA ASP A 186 -8.70 -4.99 -2.92
C ASP A 186 -7.83 -6.22 -3.17
N GLY A 187 -6.51 -6.06 -3.06
CA GLY A 187 -5.56 -7.15 -3.22
C GLY A 187 -5.44 -7.63 -4.66
N ASP A 188 -5.93 -6.89 -5.64
CA ASP A 188 -5.77 -7.19 -7.05
C ASP A 188 -4.52 -6.52 -7.64
N LEU A 189 -4.06 -7.06 -8.75
CA LEU A 189 -2.82 -6.67 -9.41
C LEU A 189 -3.14 -5.86 -10.66
N ALA A 190 -2.40 -4.76 -10.88
CA ALA A 190 -2.55 -4.00 -12.12
C ALA A 190 -2.11 -4.82 -13.35
N PRO A 191 -2.85 -4.75 -14.47
CA PRO A 191 -2.43 -5.35 -15.74
C PRO A 191 -1.33 -4.51 -16.41
N LEU A 192 -0.16 -4.42 -15.75
CA LEU A 192 0.94 -3.53 -16.14
C LEU A 192 1.38 -3.67 -17.60
N PRO A 193 1.50 -4.89 -18.19
CA PRO A 193 1.85 -5.03 -19.60
C PRO A 193 0.83 -4.37 -20.53
N ASP A 194 -0.47 -4.56 -20.26
CA ASP A 194 -1.55 -4.07 -21.11
C ASP A 194 -1.73 -2.55 -20.96
N LEU A 195 -1.61 -2.03 -19.73
CA LEU A 195 -1.62 -0.59 -19.47
C LEU A 195 -0.49 0.11 -20.21
N LEU A 196 0.74 -0.43 -20.11
CA LEU A 196 1.90 0.14 -20.79
C LEU A 196 1.77 0.05 -22.32
N ALA A 197 1.26 -1.08 -22.84
CA ALA A 197 1.02 -1.23 -24.26
C ALA A 197 -0.01 -0.21 -24.77
N ALA A 198 -1.11 0.01 -24.04
CA ALA A 198 -2.10 1.03 -24.39
C ALA A 198 -1.50 2.44 -24.40
N ILE A 199 -0.68 2.79 -23.39
CA ILE A 199 0.00 4.09 -23.31
C ILE A 199 0.91 4.30 -24.53
N GLU A 200 1.77 3.32 -24.84
CA GLU A 200 2.73 3.44 -25.94
C GLU A 200 2.05 3.47 -27.32
N GLN A 201 0.90 2.79 -27.47
CA GLN A 201 0.09 2.83 -28.69
C GLN A 201 -0.55 4.19 -28.93
N GLU A 202 -1.17 4.78 -27.90
CA GLU A 202 -1.89 6.05 -28.04
C GLU A 202 -0.92 7.25 -28.10
N LEU A 203 0.24 7.18 -27.44
CA LEU A 203 1.23 8.27 -27.36
C LEU A 203 2.61 7.85 -27.90
N PRO A 204 2.76 7.64 -29.23
CA PRO A 204 3.99 7.11 -29.85
C PRO A 204 5.19 8.07 -29.77
N LEU A 205 4.95 9.37 -29.51
CA LEU A 205 6.00 10.37 -29.27
C LEU A 205 6.70 10.21 -27.92
N ARG A 206 6.25 9.25 -27.08
CA ARG A 206 6.82 8.94 -25.76
C ARG A 206 6.76 10.09 -24.75
N ASN A 207 5.76 10.97 -24.90
CA ASN A 207 5.37 12.00 -23.94
C ASN A 207 4.32 11.49 -22.94
N ALA A 208 4.41 10.20 -22.59
CA ALA A 208 3.54 9.56 -21.62
C ALA A 208 4.37 8.72 -20.65
N HIS A 209 4.14 8.89 -19.35
CA HIS A 209 4.98 8.31 -18.31
C HIS A 209 4.15 7.53 -17.30
N LEU A 210 4.31 6.20 -17.31
CA LEU A 210 3.72 5.34 -16.29
C LEU A 210 4.55 5.39 -15.01
N MET A 211 3.91 5.77 -13.91
CA MET A 211 4.42 5.67 -12.54
C MET A 211 3.72 4.51 -11.84
N VAL A 212 4.52 3.58 -11.31
CA VAL A 212 4.01 2.40 -10.59
C VAL A 212 4.41 2.44 -9.13
N ASP A 213 3.43 2.39 -8.24
CA ASP A 213 3.65 2.16 -6.82
C ASP A 213 3.79 0.64 -6.55
N GLU A 214 4.98 0.22 -6.15
CA GLU A 214 5.37 -1.16 -5.81
C GLU A 214 5.38 -1.40 -4.29
N ALA A 215 4.67 -0.57 -3.52
CA ALA A 215 4.65 -0.66 -2.08
C ALA A 215 4.26 -2.07 -1.57
N HIS A 216 3.18 -2.64 -2.12
CA HIS A 216 2.65 -3.93 -1.69
C HIS A 216 3.25 -5.13 -2.41
N THR A 217 4.01 -4.93 -3.48
CA THR A 217 4.64 -6.01 -4.25
C THR A 217 6.12 -6.23 -3.91
N THR A 218 6.77 -5.21 -3.33
CA THR A 218 8.16 -5.29 -2.86
C THR A 218 8.33 -6.45 -1.89
N GLY A 219 9.33 -7.28 -2.15
CA GLY A 219 9.64 -8.48 -1.39
C GLY A 219 8.78 -9.70 -1.72
N LEU A 220 7.79 -9.61 -2.61
CA LEU A 220 6.90 -10.74 -2.93
C LEU A 220 7.04 -11.19 -4.39
N TYR A 221 6.88 -10.27 -5.32
CA TYR A 221 6.79 -10.58 -6.74
C TYR A 221 8.13 -10.37 -7.46
N GLY A 222 8.31 -11.10 -8.56
CA GLY A 222 9.49 -11.01 -9.41
C GLY A 222 10.75 -11.69 -8.85
N PRO A 223 11.82 -11.78 -9.65
CA PRO A 223 13.09 -12.35 -9.24
C PRO A 223 13.60 -11.67 -7.97
N GLY A 224 13.93 -12.43 -6.92
CA GLY A 224 14.40 -11.88 -5.64
C GLY A 224 13.41 -10.95 -4.91
N GLY A 225 12.11 -10.93 -5.27
CA GLY A 225 11.13 -10.04 -4.65
C GLY A 225 11.22 -8.58 -5.12
N ARG A 226 11.73 -8.33 -6.34
CA ARG A 226 11.99 -6.99 -6.88
C ARG A 226 10.73 -6.22 -7.33
N GLY A 227 9.53 -6.78 -7.17
CA GLY A 227 8.28 -6.16 -7.58
C GLY A 227 7.76 -6.67 -8.93
N LEU A 228 6.55 -6.25 -9.27
CA LEU A 228 5.79 -6.73 -10.42
C LEU A 228 6.31 -6.16 -11.75
N VAL A 229 6.86 -4.93 -11.75
CA VAL A 229 7.52 -4.38 -12.94
C VAL A 229 8.74 -5.23 -13.33
N CYS A 230 9.53 -5.65 -12.34
CA CYS A 230 10.66 -6.55 -12.60
C CYS A 230 10.19 -7.95 -13.00
N HIS A 231 9.08 -8.43 -12.42
CA HIS A 231 8.47 -9.70 -12.80
C HIS A 231 8.15 -9.78 -14.30
N TYR A 232 7.52 -8.73 -14.84
CA TYR A 232 7.19 -8.65 -16.28
C TYR A 232 8.35 -8.18 -17.17
N GLY A 233 9.56 -7.99 -16.64
CA GLY A 233 10.70 -7.49 -17.42
C GLY A 233 10.55 -6.05 -17.92
N LEU A 234 9.68 -5.25 -17.29
CA LEU A 234 9.31 -3.91 -17.74
C LEU A 234 10.20 -2.79 -17.16
N ALA A 235 11.19 -3.11 -16.32
CA ALA A 235 11.99 -2.14 -15.57
C ALA A 235 12.67 -1.05 -16.45
N ALA A 236 13.07 -1.39 -17.69
CA ALA A 236 13.67 -0.44 -18.62
C ALA A 236 12.65 0.55 -19.22
N ARG A 237 11.38 0.13 -19.35
CA ARG A 237 10.27 0.90 -19.93
C ARG A 237 9.48 1.68 -18.89
N VAL A 238 9.50 1.24 -17.63
CA VAL A 238 8.83 1.89 -16.48
C VAL A 238 9.88 2.38 -15.48
N PRO A 239 10.58 3.50 -15.79
CA PRO A 239 11.66 3.99 -14.93
C PRO A 239 11.15 4.66 -13.64
N LEU A 240 9.88 5.08 -13.58
CA LEU A 240 9.28 5.74 -12.42
C LEU A 240 8.58 4.71 -11.52
N ARG A 241 9.23 4.35 -10.41
CA ARG A 241 8.72 3.33 -9.48
C ARG A 241 8.94 3.71 -8.04
N LEU A 242 7.95 3.49 -7.19
CA LEU A 242 8.08 3.66 -5.75
C LEU A 242 8.16 2.30 -5.06
N HIS A 243 9.19 2.08 -4.24
CA HIS A 243 9.26 0.94 -3.34
C HIS A 243 9.31 1.45 -1.89
N THR A 244 8.54 0.85 -0.98
CA THR A 244 8.55 1.23 0.44
C THR A 244 9.18 0.15 1.32
N PHE A 245 9.78 0.58 2.42
CA PHE A 245 10.44 -0.31 3.37
C PHE A 245 9.55 -0.65 4.58
N GLY A 246 8.43 0.07 4.73
CA GLY A 246 7.43 -0.07 5.80
C GLY A 246 6.56 -1.33 5.79
N LYS A 247 6.91 -2.33 4.97
CA LYS A 247 6.09 -3.52 4.71
C LYS A 247 6.94 -4.79 4.76
N SER A 248 7.14 -5.50 3.63
CA SER A 248 7.97 -6.72 3.56
C SER A 248 9.39 -6.58 4.09
N LEU A 249 9.94 -5.37 4.11
CA LEU A 249 11.30 -5.07 4.56
C LEU A 249 11.37 -4.69 6.05
N ALA A 250 10.24 -4.68 6.76
CA ALA A 250 10.17 -4.45 8.22
C ALA A 250 11.00 -3.26 8.73
N SER A 251 11.07 -2.18 7.94
CA SER A 251 11.83 -0.97 8.26
C SER A 251 10.96 0.26 8.01
N ASN A 252 11.55 1.45 7.86
CA ASN A 252 10.86 2.67 7.47
C ASN A 252 11.58 3.33 6.30
N GLY A 253 10.91 4.26 5.61
CA GLY A 253 11.43 4.87 4.40
C GLY A 253 10.86 4.31 3.10
N ALA A 254 11.34 4.89 2.01
CA ALA A 254 11.06 4.45 0.66
C ALA A 254 12.18 4.86 -0.29
N VAL A 255 12.18 4.26 -1.48
CA VAL A 255 13.02 4.68 -2.61
C VAL A 255 12.14 4.93 -3.83
N LEU A 256 12.35 6.09 -4.43
CA LEU A 256 11.82 6.39 -5.76
C LEU A 256 12.91 6.10 -6.79
N LEU A 257 12.65 5.13 -7.65
CA LEU A 257 13.44 4.90 -8.86
C LEU A 257 12.96 5.87 -9.92
N CYS A 258 13.92 6.53 -10.58
CA CYS A 258 13.64 7.51 -11.62
C CYS A 258 14.84 7.73 -12.54
N SER A 259 14.70 8.59 -13.53
CA SER A 259 15.84 9.04 -14.35
C SER A 259 16.79 9.90 -13.50
N PRO A 260 18.10 9.92 -13.82
CA PRO A 260 19.05 10.82 -13.15
C PRO A 260 18.64 12.29 -13.21
N THR A 261 18.00 12.71 -14.30
CA THR A 261 17.44 14.05 -14.47
C THR A 261 16.29 14.31 -13.49
N LEU A 262 15.33 13.39 -13.37
CA LEU A 262 14.23 13.56 -12.42
C LEU A 262 14.73 13.50 -10.97
N ARG A 263 15.72 12.66 -10.66
CA ARG A 263 16.38 12.67 -9.34
C ARG A 263 16.94 14.05 -9.02
N ARG A 264 17.69 14.66 -9.94
CA ARG A 264 18.22 16.03 -9.77
C ARG A 264 17.10 17.06 -9.61
N TYR A 265 16.03 16.94 -10.40
CA TYR A 265 14.88 17.81 -10.30
C TYR A 265 14.22 17.72 -8.91
N LEU A 266 13.90 16.51 -8.45
CA LEU A 266 13.32 16.29 -7.12
C LEU A 266 14.21 16.82 -6.00
N VAL A 267 15.53 16.67 -6.11
CA VAL A 267 16.47 17.23 -5.14
C VAL A 267 16.33 18.76 -4.99
N ASN A 268 15.89 19.47 -6.04
CA ASN A 268 15.74 20.93 -6.01
C ASN A 268 14.30 21.41 -5.69
N TYR A 269 13.28 20.56 -5.91
CA TYR A 269 11.88 20.99 -5.79
C TYR A 269 11.07 20.21 -4.74
N ALA A 270 11.46 18.98 -4.39
CA ALA A 270 10.72 18.14 -3.46
C ALA A 270 10.88 18.62 -2.01
N ARG A 271 9.89 19.38 -1.53
CA ARG A 271 9.89 20.00 -0.19
C ARG A 271 10.19 19.02 0.96
N PRO A 272 9.61 17.81 1.02
CA PRO A 272 9.95 16.85 2.08
C PRO A 272 11.42 16.43 2.10
N LEU A 273 12.10 16.41 0.95
CA LEU A 273 13.54 16.10 0.89
C LEU A 273 14.39 17.28 1.37
N ILE A 274 13.95 18.51 1.07
CA ILE A 274 14.67 19.76 1.34
C ILE A 274 14.53 20.16 2.82
N TYR A 275 13.32 20.07 3.36
CA TYR A 275 12.94 20.65 4.66
C TYR A 275 12.69 19.63 5.77
N SER A 276 12.96 18.34 5.54
CA SER A 276 12.88 17.30 6.58
C SER A 276 14.26 16.68 6.84
N SER A 277 14.50 16.30 8.10
CA SER A 277 15.69 15.53 8.45
C SER A 277 15.70 14.19 7.72
N THR A 278 16.86 13.72 7.30
CA THR A 278 16.95 12.47 6.54
C THR A 278 16.87 11.21 7.42
N LEU A 279 16.84 10.04 6.78
CA LEU A 279 16.88 8.75 7.44
C LEU A 279 18.16 8.63 8.30
N SER A 280 18.03 8.08 9.50
CA SER A 280 19.18 7.83 10.36
C SER A 280 20.08 6.73 9.79
N HIS A 281 21.35 6.66 10.21
CA HIS A 281 22.22 5.54 9.82
C HIS A 281 21.69 4.20 10.31
N PHE A 282 20.99 4.17 11.45
CA PHE A 282 20.24 2.99 11.89
C PHE A 282 19.21 2.56 10.84
N ALA A 283 18.37 3.47 10.34
CA ALA A 283 17.40 3.14 9.30
C ALA A 283 18.08 2.67 8.01
N ILE A 284 19.14 3.35 7.56
CA ILE A 284 19.93 2.95 6.38
C ILE A 284 20.46 1.52 6.53
N LYS A 285 21.07 1.19 7.67
CA LYS A 285 21.59 -0.16 7.96
C LYS A 285 20.47 -1.20 8.08
N ALA A 286 19.33 -0.84 8.67
CA ALA A 286 18.17 -1.72 8.77
C ALA A 286 17.59 -2.05 7.39
N ILE A 287 17.45 -1.06 6.50
CA ILE A 287 17.00 -1.27 5.12
C ILE A 287 18.00 -2.16 4.37
N ASP A 288 19.30 -1.87 4.51
CA ASP A 288 20.36 -2.63 3.84
C ASP A 288 20.40 -4.11 4.27
N ALA A 289 20.26 -4.37 5.57
CA ALA A 289 20.14 -5.72 6.12
C ALA A 289 18.86 -6.42 5.66
N ALA A 290 17.71 -5.72 5.71
CA ALA A 290 16.44 -6.25 5.25
C ALA A 290 16.45 -6.58 3.76
N LEU A 291 17.14 -5.78 2.95
CA LEU A 291 17.31 -6.02 1.51
C LEU A 291 18.09 -7.32 1.25
N THR A 292 19.13 -7.59 2.04
CA THR A 292 19.89 -8.86 1.96
C THR A 292 18.97 -10.05 2.25
N GLU A 293 18.20 -9.97 3.34
CA GLU A 293 17.29 -11.06 3.74
C GLU A 293 16.14 -11.24 2.73
N MET A 294 15.56 -10.15 2.23
CA MET A 294 14.51 -10.18 1.20
C MET A 294 14.98 -10.90 -0.07
N LEU A 295 16.20 -10.62 -0.54
CA LEU A 295 16.76 -11.26 -1.74
C LEU A 295 16.94 -12.78 -1.54
N ALA A 296 17.28 -13.21 -0.32
CA ALA A 296 17.44 -14.61 0.05
C ALA A 296 16.12 -15.34 0.39
N ALA A 297 15.02 -14.61 0.56
CA ALA A 297 13.74 -15.13 1.06
C ALA A 297 12.89 -15.87 -0.01
N SER A 298 13.49 -16.69 -0.88
CA SER A 298 12.76 -17.43 -1.92
C SER A 298 11.70 -18.37 -1.35
N ALA A 299 12.06 -19.19 -0.35
CA ALA A 299 11.14 -20.13 0.30
C ALA A 299 9.99 -19.41 1.01
N ALA A 300 10.28 -18.33 1.73
CA ALA A 300 9.25 -17.52 2.40
C ALA A 300 8.26 -16.90 1.41
N ARG A 301 8.75 -16.35 0.29
CA ARG A 301 7.89 -15.82 -0.80
C ARG A 301 6.99 -16.90 -1.39
N GLN A 302 7.57 -18.05 -1.75
CA GLN A 302 6.82 -19.18 -2.30
C GLN A 302 5.72 -19.62 -1.33
N HIS A 303 6.06 -19.79 -0.04
CA HIS A 303 5.13 -20.17 1.02
C HIS A 303 3.97 -19.17 1.16
N VAL A 304 4.25 -17.86 1.18
CA VAL A 304 3.19 -16.83 1.22
C VAL A 304 2.23 -17.00 0.05
N LEU A 305 2.75 -17.05 -1.18
CA LEU A 305 1.92 -17.12 -2.38
C LEU A 305 1.09 -18.42 -2.42
N GLU A 306 1.66 -19.56 -2.08
CA GLU A 306 0.96 -20.85 -2.03
C GLU A 306 -0.11 -20.88 -0.94
N LEU A 307 0.19 -20.34 0.25
CA LEU A 307 -0.75 -20.26 1.35
C LEU A 307 -1.89 -19.29 1.04
N SER A 308 -1.61 -18.15 0.40
CA SER A 308 -2.61 -17.23 -0.12
C SER A 308 -3.52 -17.87 -1.15
N ALA A 309 -2.94 -18.62 -2.11
CA ALA A 309 -3.71 -19.36 -3.11
C ALA A 309 -4.66 -20.37 -2.46
N ARG A 310 -4.15 -21.12 -1.47
CA ARG A 310 -4.94 -22.08 -0.70
C ARG A 310 -6.05 -21.39 0.07
N ALA A 311 -5.73 -20.35 0.85
CA ALA A 311 -6.68 -19.60 1.65
C ALA A 311 -7.81 -19.06 0.77
N ARG A 312 -7.47 -18.46 -0.37
CA ARG A 312 -8.46 -17.94 -1.31
C ARG A 312 -9.35 -19.05 -1.88
N ARG A 313 -8.78 -20.18 -2.32
CA ARG A 313 -9.58 -21.32 -2.81
C ARG A 313 -10.53 -21.88 -1.74
N GLN A 314 -10.06 -22.02 -0.51
CA GLN A 314 -10.88 -22.54 0.59
C GLN A 314 -11.98 -21.54 0.99
N LEU A 315 -11.67 -20.24 1.03
CA LEU A 315 -12.65 -19.18 1.25
C LEU A 315 -13.70 -19.17 0.14
N THR A 316 -13.32 -19.25 -1.13
CA THR A 316 -14.28 -19.34 -2.25
C THR A 316 -15.24 -20.50 -2.05
N ARG A 317 -14.73 -21.70 -1.74
CA ARG A 317 -15.58 -22.88 -1.48
C ARG A 317 -16.50 -22.70 -0.28
N LEU A 318 -16.02 -22.10 0.81
CA LEU A 318 -16.84 -21.83 1.99
C LEU A 318 -17.99 -20.86 1.67
N LEU A 319 -17.71 -19.85 0.85
CA LEU A 319 -18.66 -18.76 0.54
C LEU A 319 -19.62 -19.08 -0.61
N GLU A 320 -19.32 -20.10 -1.42
CA GLU A 320 -20.23 -20.65 -2.43
C GLU A 320 -21.29 -21.57 -1.84
N GLN A 321 -21.12 -22.04 -0.60
CA GLN A 321 -22.14 -22.84 0.08
C GLN A 321 -23.38 -21.98 0.37
N PRO A 322 -24.60 -22.55 0.26
CA PRO A 322 -25.83 -21.83 0.60
C PRO A 322 -25.87 -21.50 2.10
N ALA A 323 -25.34 -20.33 2.46
CA ALA A 323 -25.44 -19.79 3.80
C ALA A 323 -26.82 -19.15 4.04
N HIS A 324 -27.19 -19.00 5.32
CA HIS A 324 -28.40 -18.28 5.72
C HIS A 324 -28.43 -16.87 5.09
N ALA A 325 -29.59 -16.48 4.56
CA ALA A 325 -29.76 -15.29 3.70
C ALA A 325 -29.28 -13.96 4.32
N GLU A 326 -29.15 -13.87 5.65
CA GLU A 326 -28.87 -12.62 6.37
C GLU A 326 -27.38 -12.33 6.60
N ARG A 327 -26.48 -13.32 6.50
CA ARG A 327 -25.04 -13.18 6.74
C ARG A 327 -24.23 -13.60 5.52
N ARG A 328 -24.21 -12.74 4.51
CA ARG A 328 -23.45 -13.01 3.29
C ARG A 328 -22.06 -12.39 3.39
N LEU A 329 -21.05 -13.23 3.21
CA LEU A 329 -19.68 -12.81 2.97
C LEU A 329 -19.36 -13.08 1.50
N HIS A 330 -18.58 -12.18 0.91
CA HIS A 330 -18.17 -12.29 -0.48
C HIS A 330 -16.67 -12.04 -0.61
N LEU A 331 -16.04 -12.67 -1.61
CA LEU A 331 -14.71 -12.27 -2.04
C LEU A 331 -14.85 -11.35 -3.24
N MET A 332 -13.92 -10.41 -3.36
CA MET A 332 -13.75 -9.72 -4.63
C MET A 332 -13.20 -10.71 -5.69
N PRO A 333 -13.76 -10.70 -6.91
CA PRO A 333 -13.15 -11.41 -8.04
C PRO A 333 -11.70 -10.95 -8.22
N LEU A 334 -10.83 -11.83 -8.70
CA LEU A 334 -9.53 -11.38 -9.18
C LEU A 334 -9.69 -10.98 -10.64
N CYS A 335 -9.21 -9.80 -10.98
CA CYS A 335 -9.05 -9.37 -12.36
C CYS A 335 -7.78 -10.02 -12.92
N SER A 336 -7.88 -11.16 -13.64
CA SER A 336 -6.94 -11.68 -14.66
C SER A 336 -6.99 -13.21 -14.75
N ALA A 337 -6.52 -13.77 -15.87
CA ALA A 337 -6.48 -15.20 -16.22
C ALA A 337 -5.14 -15.89 -15.86
N ASP A 338 -4.12 -15.18 -15.38
CA ASP A 338 -2.77 -15.73 -15.18
C ASP A 338 -2.51 -16.35 -13.78
N HIS A 339 -1.56 -17.28 -13.70
CA HIS A 339 -1.12 -17.96 -12.46
C HIS A 339 -0.51 -17.02 -11.40
N LEU A 340 -0.30 -15.74 -11.70
CA LEU A 340 0.15 -14.68 -10.76
C LEU A 340 -0.92 -14.25 -9.75
N GLN A 341 -2.13 -14.80 -9.85
CA GLN A 341 -3.32 -14.51 -9.04
C GLN A 341 -3.21 -14.79 -7.53
N CYS A 342 -2.02 -14.98 -6.97
CA CYS A 342 -1.86 -15.20 -5.55
C CYS A 342 -1.49 -13.87 -4.88
N SER A 343 -2.51 -13.16 -4.41
CA SER A 343 -2.33 -11.98 -3.57
C SER A 343 -2.34 -12.36 -2.10
N PRO A 344 -1.37 -11.87 -1.30
CA PRO A 344 -1.43 -12.05 0.15
C PRO A 344 -2.56 -11.24 0.78
N ILE A 345 -3.13 -10.27 0.06
CA ILE A 345 -4.25 -9.46 0.53
C ILE A 345 -5.54 -10.08 -0.02
N ILE A 346 -6.40 -10.54 0.88
CA ILE A 346 -7.69 -11.14 0.52
C ILE A 346 -8.80 -10.33 1.20
N PRO A 347 -9.60 -9.54 0.46
CA PRO A 347 -10.72 -8.82 1.03
C PRO A 347 -11.90 -9.77 1.26
N ILE A 348 -12.34 -9.87 2.51
CA ILE A 348 -13.59 -10.57 2.87
C ILE A 348 -14.66 -9.50 3.05
N LEU A 349 -15.48 -9.28 2.02
CA LEU A 349 -16.56 -8.30 2.03
C LEU A 349 -17.62 -8.72 3.06
N SER A 350 -18.06 -7.76 3.86
CA SER A 350 -19.05 -7.96 4.91
C SER A 350 -19.82 -6.68 5.14
N SER A 351 -21.14 -6.78 5.28
CA SER A 351 -21.99 -5.66 5.74
C SER A 351 -21.74 -5.31 7.22
N GLN A 352 -21.02 -6.17 7.96
CA GLN A 352 -20.77 -6.04 9.39
C GLN A 352 -19.28 -6.22 9.71
N PRO A 353 -18.37 -5.48 9.06
CA PRO A 353 -16.93 -5.73 9.11
C PRO A 353 -16.38 -5.65 10.54
N ARG A 354 -16.89 -4.71 11.36
CA ARG A 354 -16.43 -4.50 12.74
C ARG A 354 -16.84 -5.64 13.66
N MET A 355 -18.07 -6.13 13.56
CA MET A 355 -18.54 -7.25 14.38
C MET A 355 -17.81 -8.54 13.99
N LEU A 356 -17.61 -8.76 12.69
CA LEU A 356 -16.80 -9.87 12.20
C LEU A 356 -15.36 -9.80 12.74
N ALA A 357 -14.72 -8.63 12.68
CA ALA A 357 -13.36 -8.47 13.21
C ALA A 357 -13.28 -8.73 14.72
N VAL A 358 -14.23 -8.22 15.52
CA VAL A 358 -14.29 -8.48 16.97
C VAL A 358 -14.48 -9.97 17.25
N PHE A 359 -15.38 -10.63 16.52
CA PHE A 359 -15.60 -12.07 16.65
C PHE A 359 -14.33 -12.88 16.33
N LEU A 360 -13.65 -12.57 15.23
CA LEU A 360 -12.40 -13.25 14.86
C LEU A 360 -11.29 -12.99 15.88
N GLN A 361 -11.19 -11.76 16.41
CA GLN A 361 -10.21 -11.42 17.45
C GLN A 361 -10.46 -12.19 18.75
N ALA A 362 -11.72 -12.40 19.14
CA ALA A 362 -12.07 -13.24 20.29
C ALA A 362 -11.69 -14.72 20.10
N LYS A 363 -11.54 -15.17 18.84
CA LYS A 363 -11.03 -16.51 18.47
C LYS A 363 -9.50 -16.54 18.33
N GLY A 364 -8.81 -15.47 18.73
CA GLY A 364 -7.35 -15.37 18.64
C GLY A 364 -6.83 -15.04 17.24
N LEU A 365 -7.67 -14.49 16.35
CA LEU A 365 -7.32 -14.16 14.96
C LEU A 365 -7.35 -12.65 14.76
N LEU A 366 -6.20 -12.04 14.54
CA LEU A 366 -6.09 -10.60 14.36
C LEU A 366 -6.35 -10.20 12.90
N LEU A 367 -7.57 -9.76 12.62
CA LEU A 367 -7.94 -9.09 11.37
C LEU A 367 -8.54 -7.71 11.67
N ARG A 368 -8.39 -6.77 10.74
CA ARG A 368 -8.91 -5.40 10.90
C ARG A 368 -10.11 -5.14 9.99
N PRO A 369 -11.15 -4.47 10.51
CA PRO A 369 -12.24 -3.99 9.69
C PRO A 369 -11.79 -2.77 8.89
N ILE A 370 -12.16 -2.75 7.61
CA ILE A 370 -11.96 -1.64 6.70
C ILE A 370 -13.34 -1.16 6.25
N ALA A 371 -13.60 0.13 6.47
CA ALA A 371 -14.86 0.78 6.14
C ALA A 371 -14.60 2.19 5.59
N TYR A 372 -15.65 2.86 5.12
CA TYR A 372 -15.60 4.26 4.71
C TYR A 372 -14.88 5.13 5.77
N PRO A 373 -13.99 6.09 5.39
CA PRO A 373 -13.69 6.54 4.03
C PRO A 373 -12.57 5.77 3.34
N THR A 374 -12.04 4.70 3.93
CA THR A 374 -10.92 3.95 3.31
C THR A 374 -11.35 3.16 2.08
N VAL A 375 -12.58 2.64 2.10
CA VAL A 375 -13.22 1.96 0.96
C VAL A 375 -14.62 2.57 0.72
N PRO A 376 -15.16 2.52 -0.51
CA PRO A 376 -16.51 3.01 -0.78
C PRO A 376 -17.58 2.34 0.09
N ILE A 377 -18.68 3.08 0.36
CA ILE A 377 -19.84 2.54 1.07
C ILE A 377 -20.41 1.34 0.31
N GLY A 378 -20.78 0.28 1.03
CA GLY A 378 -21.28 -0.98 0.46
C GLY A 378 -20.17 -1.95 0.03
N THR A 379 -18.91 -1.56 0.12
CA THR A 379 -17.74 -2.41 -0.15
C THR A 379 -16.90 -2.65 1.10
N GLU A 380 -17.51 -2.51 2.27
CA GLU A 380 -16.87 -2.75 3.55
C GLU A 380 -16.38 -4.20 3.69
N ARG A 381 -15.29 -4.38 4.43
CA ARG A 381 -14.58 -5.66 4.45
C ARG A 381 -13.75 -5.87 5.70
N VAL A 382 -13.41 -7.12 5.96
CA VAL A 382 -12.29 -7.49 6.81
C VAL A 382 -11.12 -7.84 5.89
N ARG A 383 -9.97 -7.20 6.10
CA ARG A 383 -8.79 -7.38 5.26
C ARG A 383 -7.92 -8.49 5.84
N LEU A 384 -7.90 -9.64 5.17
CA LEU A 384 -6.97 -10.74 5.47
C LEU A 384 -5.64 -10.46 4.77
N CYS A 385 -4.55 -10.59 5.51
CA CYS A 385 -3.18 -10.55 5.00
C CYS A 385 -2.45 -11.83 5.41
N ILE A 386 -1.94 -12.57 4.43
CA ILE A 386 -1.12 -13.76 4.65
C ILE A 386 0.37 -13.36 4.68
N HIS A 387 1.11 -13.95 5.61
CA HIS A 387 2.52 -13.67 5.85
C HIS A 387 3.33 -14.98 5.92
N ALA A 388 4.65 -14.86 5.82
CA ALA A 388 5.55 -16.00 5.74
C ALA A 388 5.55 -16.90 6.98
N ARG A 389 5.17 -16.38 8.15
CA ARG A 389 5.04 -17.16 9.39
C ARG A 389 3.67 -17.79 9.60
N ASN A 390 2.67 -17.46 8.77
CA ASN A 390 1.38 -18.10 8.91
C ASN A 390 1.47 -19.58 8.51
N THR A 391 0.75 -20.44 9.22
CA THR A 391 0.70 -21.88 8.94
C THR A 391 -0.62 -22.27 8.28
N GLN A 392 -0.66 -23.45 7.64
CA GLN A 392 -1.90 -23.99 7.11
C GLN A 392 -2.96 -24.18 8.21
N ALA A 393 -2.54 -24.68 9.39
CA ALA A 393 -3.45 -24.86 10.53
C ALA A 393 -4.07 -23.54 11.01
N GLN A 394 -3.34 -22.43 10.95
CA GLN A 394 -3.88 -21.11 11.26
C GLN A 394 -4.90 -20.62 10.22
N VAL A 395 -4.68 -20.92 8.94
CA VAL A 395 -5.66 -20.64 7.89
C VAL A 395 -6.90 -21.52 8.06
N ASP A 396 -6.73 -22.80 8.40
CA ASP A 396 -7.84 -23.71 8.68
C ASP A 396 -8.65 -23.23 9.90
N LEU A 397 -7.99 -22.73 10.96
CA LEU A 397 -8.65 -22.08 12.11
C LEU A 397 -9.48 -20.85 11.69
N LEU A 398 -8.95 -20.01 10.81
CA LEU A 398 -9.68 -18.86 10.27
C LEU A 398 -10.92 -19.30 9.50
N LEU A 399 -10.81 -20.33 8.67
CA LEU A 399 -11.94 -20.88 7.91
C LEU A 399 -13.01 -21.45 8.83
N SER A 400 -12.64 -22.19 9.87
CA SER A 400 -13.59 -22.70 10.87
C SER A 400 -14.29 -21.57 11.62
N ALA A 401 -13.59 -20.51 12.01
CA ALA A 401 -14.20 -19.35 12.66
C ALA A 401 -15.17 -18.63 11.72
N LEU A 402 -14.83 -18.47 10.44
CA LEU A 402 -15.73 -17.87 9.45
C LEU A 402 -16.97 -18.73 9.21
N GLN A 403 -16.83 -20.06 9.19
CA GLN A 403 -17.95 -20.97 9.09
C GLN A 403 -18.89 -20.81 10.30
N GLU A 404 -18.36 -20.80 11.53
CA GLU A 404 -19.13 -20.55 12.75
C GLU A 404 -19.89 -19.21 12.67
N TRP A 405 -19.23 -18.15 12.20
CA TRP A 405 -19.87 -16.85 12.00
C TRP A 405 -21.07 -16.89 11.04
N LEU A 406 -20.97 -17.68 9.97
CA LEU A 406 -22.03 -17.85 8.96
C LEU A 406 -23.21 -18.68 9.49
N GLU A 407 -22.96 -19.63 10.39
CA GLU A 407 -23.96 -20.52 10.99
C GLU A 407 -24.68 -19.90 12.22
N MET A 408 -24.06 -18.90 12.85
CA MET A 408 -24.63 -18.20 14.01
C MET A 408 -25.95 -17.47 13.67
N SER A 409 -26.96 -17.64 14.53
CA SER A 409 -28.23 -16.90 14.45
C SER A 409 -28.02 -15.40 14.77
N PRO A 410 -28.80 -14.48 14.18
CA PRO A 410 -28.68 -13.03 14.40
C PRO A 410 -28.63 -12.61 15.87
N SER A 411 -29.37 -13.32 16.73
CA SER A 411 -29.47 -13.13 18.19
C SER A 411 -28.24 -13.55 19.00
N SER A 412 -27.34 -14.35 18.41
CA SER A 412 -26.13 -14.87 19.08
C SER A 412 -24.87 -14.06 18.80
N THR A 413 -24.99 -13.00 17.98
CA THR A 413 -23.88 -12.08 17.73
C THR A 413 -23.41 -11.51 19.06
N PRO A 414 -22.09 -11.50 19.36
CA PRO A 414 -21.60 -10.75 20.49
C PRO A 414 -22.20 -9.36 20.36
N GLN A 415 -23.02 -8.96 21.34
CA GLN A 415 -23.34 -7.56 21.46
C GLN A 415 -21.97 -6.89 21.44
N LEU A 416 -21.77 -5.93 20.52
CA LEU A 416 -20.76 -4.90 20.75
C LEU A 416 -20.85 -4.62 22.25
N LEU A 417 -19.73 -4.58 22.95
CA LEU A 417 -19.72 -3.77 24.16
C LEU A 417 -20.30 -2.44 23.70
N SER A 418 -21.59 -2.26 23.98
CA SER A 418 -22.22 -0.96 23.99
C SER A 418 -21.24 -0.14 24.80
N PRO A 419 -20.80 1.03 24.32
CA PRO A 419 -19.92 1.87 25.10
C PRO A 419 -20.58 1.98 26.47
N GLN A 420 -19.95 1.35 27.46
CA GLN A 420 -20.58 1.13 28.75
C GLN A 420 -21.02 2.50 29.25
N ASN A 421 -22.25 2.53 29.75
CA ASN A 421 -22.79 3.54 30.64
C ASN A 421 -21.70 4.27 31.43
N SER A 422 -21.22 5.40 30.91
CA SER A 422 -20.73 6.48 31.76
C SER A 422 -21.91 7.42 31.90
N THR A 423 -22.63 7.25 33.00
CA THR A 423 -23.51 8.26 33.56
C THR A 423 -22.81 9.63 33.55
N MET A 424 -23.13 10.48 32.58
CA MET A 424 -23.12 11.91 32.80
C MET A 424 -24.58 12.36 32.75
N ARG A 425 -25.06 12.65 33.95
CA ARG A 425 -26.31 13.37 34.20
C ARG A 425 -26.38 14.60 33.31
N GLU A 426 -27.60 14.86 32.88
CA GLU A 426 -28.12 16.15 32.48
C GLU A 426 -27.39 17.33 33.15
N ALA A 427 -26.95 18.28 32.33
CA ALA A 427 -27.01 19.68 32.68
C ALA A 427 -27.32 20.47 31.41
N HIS A 428 -28.50 21.08 31.42
CA HIS A 428 -28.94 22.11 30.49
C HIS A 428 -27.89 23.22 30.34
N LEU A 429 -27.54 23.57 29.10
CA LEU A 429 -27.57 24.92 28.50
C LEU A 429 -26.93 24.91 27.10
#